data_AF-A0A7S3Y4Y2-F1
#
_entry.id   AF-A0A7S3Y4Y2-F1
#
_cell.length_a   1.000
_cell.length_b   1.000
_cell.length_c   1.000
_cell.angle_alpha   90.00
_cell.angle_beta   90.00
_cell.angle_gamma   90.00
#
_symmetry.space_group_name_H-M   'P 1'
#
loop_
_entity.id
_entity.type
_entity.pdbx_description
1 polymer ?
#
loop_
_entity_poly.entity_id
_entity_poly.type
_entity_poly.pdbx_seq_one_letter_code
_entity_poly.pdbx_strand_id
1 'polypeptide(L)'
;AAGAAAAAAGRPALGRVACVAAGTSDLPVVEEAAVVLELCGAQVDRVYDVGVAGIHRLLAHIDLIRQAEVVVAVAGMDGAMPSVVAGLVPAPTVAVPTSIGYGAAFGGVAPLLGMLNSCSPGLSVVNIDNGFGAAVFALKVLRLKLARKENEGDQPTTAAK
;
A
#
# COMPACT_ATOMS: atom_id res chain seq x y z
N ALA A 1 -20.53 18.15 -10.67
CA ALA A 1 -19.28 17.85 -9.94
C ALA A 1 -19.26 18.35 -8.48
N ALA A 2 -20.39 18.66 -7.83
CA ALA A 2 -20.43 19.13 -6.43
C ALA A 2 -21.01 18.12 -5.41
N GLY A 3 -21.42 16.92 -5.86
CA GLY A 3 -22.18 15.98 -5.04
C GLY A 3 -21.37 15.02 -4.15
N ALA A 4 -20.08 14.80 -4.45
CA ALA A 4 -19.26 13.84 -3.69
C ALA A 4 -18.63 14.44 -2.42
N ALA A 5 -18.37 15.75 -2.40
CA ALA A 5 -17.74 16.43 -1.26
C ALA A 5 -18.69 16.57 -0.05
N ALA A 6 -20.01 16.62 -0.28
CA ALA A 6 -21.00 16.82 0.78
C ALA A 6 -21.32 15.53 1.58
N ALA A 7 -21.01 14.34 1.07
CA ALA A 7 -21.27 13.07 1.74
C ALA A 7 -20.17 12.65 2.76
N ALA A 8 -19.12 13.47 2.91
CA ALA A 8 -17.94 13.18 3.73
C ALA A 8 -17.92 13.91 5.08
N ALA A 9 -18.81 14.87 5.31
CA ALA A 9 -18.89 15.61 6.57
C ALA A 9 -19.53 14.72 7.66
N GLY A 10 -18.72 13.86 8.28
CA GLY A 10 -19.13 13.04 9.42
C GLY A 10 -18.66 11.58 9.40
N ARG A 11 -17.99 11.11 8.34
CA ARG A 11 -17.39 9.77 8.34
C ARG A 11 -15.96 9.84 8.90
N PRO A 12 -15.57 8.97 9.84
CA PRO A 12 -14.20 8.90 10.31
C PRO A 12 -13.26 8.63 9.12
N ALA A 13 -12.11 9.30 9.11
CA ALA A 13 -11.10 9.09 8.06
C ALA A 13 -10.73 7.60 8.02
N LEU A 14 -10.78 6.99 6.83
CA LEU A 14 -10.58 5.54 6.70
C LEU A 14 -9.20 5.10 7.19
N GLY A 15 -8.23 5.98 7.00
CA GLY A 15 -6.83 5.82 7.38
C GLY A 15 -5.90 6.27 6.26
N ARG A 16 -4.60 6.14 6.50
CA ARG A 16 -3.55 6.55 5.56
C ARG A 16 -2.89 5.35 4.86
N VAL A 17 -2.70 5.43 3.56
CA VAL A 17 -2.01 4.43 2.74
C VAL A 17 -0.87 5.09 1.96
N ALA A 18 0.31 4.48 1.99
CA ALA A 18 1.39 4.87 1.08
C ALA A 18 1.34 3.99 -0.18
N CYS A 19 1.17 4.60 -1.35
CA CYS A 19 1.24 3.96 -2.65
C CYS A 19 2.61 4.24 -3.27
N VAL A 20 3.45 3.20 -3.34
CA VAL A 20 4.87 3.30 -3.66
C VAL A 20 5.15 2.56 -4.96
N ALA A 21 5.73 3.22 -5.96
CA ALA A 21 6.18 2.60 -7.21
C ALA A 21 7.70 2.60 -7.35
N ALA A 22 8.25 1.45 -7.75
CA ALA A 22 9.69 1.29 -7.94
C ALA A 22 10.20 2.09 -9.14
N GLY A 23 9.47 2.10 -10.26
CA GLY A 23 9.81 2.89 -11.44
C GLY A 23 8.63 3.65 -12.01
N THR A 24 8.90 4.58 -12.93
CA THR A 24 7.87 5.32 -13.67
C THR A 24 7.01 4.41 -14.54
N SER A 25 7.55 3.28 -15.00
CA SER A 25 6.79 2.27 -15.77
C SER A 25 5.74 1.53 -14.93
N ASP A 26 5.87 1.54 -13.60
CA ASP A 26 4.91 0.93 -12.68
C ASP A 26 3.74 1.88 -12.34
N LEU A 27 3.78 3.14 -12.80
CA LEU A 27 2.78 4.17 -12.51
C LEU A 27 1.34 3.75 -12.79
N PRO A 28 0.99 3.11 -13.93
CA PRO A 28 -0.39 2.71 -14.18
C PRO A 28 -0.97 1.79 -13.10
N VAL A 29 -0.17 0.87 -12.57
CA VAL A 29 -0.60 -0.11 -11.56
C VAL A 29 -0.71 0.54 -10.17
N VAL A 30 0.24 1.40 -9.79
CA VAL A 30 0.15 2.10 -8.49
C VAL A 30 -0.95 3.16 -8.48
N GLU A 31 -1.20 3.84 -9.60
CA GLU A 31 -2.28 4.85 -9.70
C GLU A 31 -3.65 4.18 -9.71
N GLU A 32 -3.80 2.99 -10.31
CA GLU A 32 -5.02 2.20 -10.15
C GLU A 32 -5.33 1.98 -8.67
N ALA A 33 -4.34 1.56 -7.88
CA ALA A 33 -4.51 1.38 -6.44
C ALA A 33 -4.85 2.70 -5.72
N ALA A 34 -4.09 3.76 -6.00
CA ALA A 34 -4.25 5.07 -5.38
C ALA A 34 -5.64 5.66 -5.62
N VAL A 35 -6.11 5.64 -6.87
CA VAL A 35 -7.44 6.16 -7.23
C VAL A 35 -8.55 5.37 -6.53
N VAL A 36 -8.46 4.03 -6.48
CA VAL A 36 -9.46 3.20 -5.79
C VAL A 36 -9.51 3.53 -4.28
N LEU A 37 -8.35 3.72 -3.66
CA LEU A 37 -8.23 4.09 -2.25
C LEU A 37 -8.84 5.45 -1.93
N GLU A 38 -8.54 6.46 -2.75
CA GLU A 38 -9.08 7.82 -2.60
C GLU A 38 -10.60 7.85 -2.78
N LEU A 39 -11.12 7.16 -3.81
CA LEU A 39 -12.56 7.04 -4.05
C LEU A 39 -13.28 6.38 -2.87
N CYS A 40 -12.58 5.54 -2.11
CA CYS A 40 -13.10 4.89 -0.92
C CYS A 40 -12.85 5.67 0.39
N GLY A 41 -12.25 6.87 0.32
CA GLY A 41 -12.07 7.77 1.46
C GLY A 41 -10.80 7.54 2.29
N ALA A 42 -9.82 6.81 1.77
CA ALA A 42 -8.48 6.74 2.38
C ALA A 42 -7.66 7.98 2.01
N GLN A 43 -6.76 8.40 2.91
CA GLN A 43 -5.70 9.36 2.59
C GLN A 43 -4.57 8.61 1.88
N VAL A 44 -4.14 9.08 0.71
CA VAL A 44 -3.11 8.40 -0.08
C VAL A 44 -1.88 9.26 -0.25
N ASP A 45 -0.75 8.77 0.25
CA ASP A 45 0.58 9.32 -0.01
C ASP A 45 1.19 8.60 -1.23
N ARG A 46 1.54 9.34 -2.28
CA ARG A 46 2.13 8.79 -3.52
C ARG A 46 3.65 8.97 -3.50
N VAL A 47 4.39 7.88 -3.69
CA VAL A 47 5.87 7.91 -3.75
C VAL A 47 6.33 7.16 -4.99
N TYR A 48 6.97 7.85 -5.92
CA TYR A 48 7.29 7.33 -7.24
C TYR A 48 8.78 7.29 -7.52
N ASP A 49 9.16 6.35 -8.40
CA ASP A 49 10.54 6.16 -8.85
C ASP A 49 11.53 5.96 -7.68
N VAL A 50 11.17 5.05 -6.77
CA VAL A 50 11.97 4.70 -5.58
C VAL A 50 12.49 3.26 -5.58
N GLY A 51 12.84 2.76 -6.76
CA GLY A 51 13.36 1.41 -6.97
C GLY A 51 14.75 1.17 -6.36
N VAL A 52 15.14 -0.10 -6.27
CA VAL A 52 16.37 -0.54 -5.58
C VAL A 52 17.64 -0.01 -6.24
N ALA A 53 17.65 0.16 -7.58
CA ALA A 53 18.79 0.75 -8.31
C ALA A 53 19.17 2.15 -7.82
N GLY A 54 18.22 2.88 -7.21
CA GLY A 54 18.43 4.18 -6.60
C GLY A 54 17.88 4.20 -5.18
N ILE A 55 18.26 3.23 -4.34
CA ILE A 55 17.65 3.02 -3.01
C ILE A 55 17.63 4.27 -2.11
N HIS A 56 18.58 5.20 -2.29
CA HIS A 56 18.59 6.49 -1.59
C HIS A 56 17.31 7.32 -1.84
N ARG A 57 16.66 7.20 -3.01
CA ARG A 57 15.38 7.85 -3.33
C ARG A 57 14.24 7.32 -2.46
N LEU A 58 14.24 6.01 -2.17
CA LEU A 58 13.32 5.41 -1.21
C LEU A 58 13.59 5.93 0.20
N LEU A 59 14.85 5.91 0.62
CA LEU A 59 15.25 6.34 1.96
C LEU A 59 14.93 7.82 2.22
N ALA A 60 14.99 8.68 1.20
CA ALA A 60 14.58 10.08 1.31
C ALA A 60 13.09 10.26 1.65
N HIS A 61 12.24 9.27 1.39
CA HIS A 61 10.81 9.29 1.66
C HIS A 61 10.40 8.37 2.81
N ILE A 62 11.33 7.69 3.49
CA ILE A 62 10.97 6.61 4.42
C ILE A 62 10.13 7.09 5.60
N ASP A 63 10.38 8.30 6.09
CA ASP A 63 9.64 8.88 7.22
C ASP A 63 8.19 9.22 6.84
N LEU A 64 7.93 9.52 5.56
CA LEU A 64 6.57 9.66 5.05
C LEU A 64 5.89 8.28 4.98
N ILE A 65 6.56 7.28 4.39
CA ILE A 65 6.00 5.93 4.22
C ILE A 65 5.69 5.29 5.58
N ARG A 66 6.53 5.54 6.61
CA ARG A 66 6.32 5.06 7.99
C ARG A 66 5.07 5.61 8.67
N GLN A 67 4.49 6.70 8.17
CA GLN A 67 3.23 7.25 8.70
C GLN A 67 2.00 6.49 8.20
N ALA A 68 2.15 5.65 7.17
CA ALA A 68 1.05 4.90 6.61
C ALA A 68 0.59 3.79 7.57
N GLU A 69 -0.70 3.47 7.52
CA GLU A 69 -1.29 2.35 8.25
C GLU A 69 -1.27 1.06 7.44
N VAL A 70 -1.17 1.19 6.10
CA VAL A 70 -0.93 0.12 5.13
C VAL A 70 -0.05 0.67 4.01
N VAL A 71 0.83 -0.13 3.45
CA VAL A 71 1.61 0.26 2.27
C VAL A 71 1.19 -0.60 1.07
N VAL A 72 1.03 0.01 -0.09
CA VAL A 72 0.91 -0.68 -1.39
C VAL A 72 2.21 -0.42 -2.15
N ALA A 73 3.02 -1.46 -2.35
CA ALA A 73 4.32 -1.35 -3.00
C ALA A 73 4.29 -2.10 -4.34
N VAL A 74 4.55 -1.39 -5.42
CA VAL A 74 4.41 -1.84 -6.80
C VAL A 74 5.78 -1.88 -7.47
N ALA A 75 6.15 -3.03 -8.05
CA ALA A 75 7.43 -3.16 -8.74
C ALA A 75 7.45 -4.25 -9.80
N GLY A 76 8.07 -3.95 -10.93
CA GLY A 76 8.50 -4.94 -11.93
C GLY A 76 9.95 -5.42 -11.72
N MET A 77 10.60 -5.83 -12.81
CA MET A 77 11.99 -6.32 -12.84
C MET A 77 12.20 -7.55 -11.94
N ASP A 78 13.00 -7.41 -10.88
CA ASP A 78 13.31 -8.45 -9.89
C ASP A 78 12.36 -8.40 -8.68
N GLY A 79 11.47 -7.40 -8.60
CA GLY A 79 10.45 -7.29 -7.55
C GLY A 79 11.02 -7.06 -6.15
N ALA A 80 12.26 -6.57 -6.02
CA ALA A 80 12.95 -6.47 -4.74
C ALA A 80 12.44 -5.30 -3.86
N MET A 81 11.98 -4.20 -4.46
CA MET A 81 11.61 -2.97 -3.73
C MET A 81 10.52 -3.21 -2.65
N PRO A 82 9.42 -3.94 -2.91
CA PRO A 82 8.41 -4.22 -1.89
C PRO A 82 8.95 -4.93 -0.64
N SER A 83 9.90 -5.85 -0.81
CA SER A 83 10.57 -6.51 0.32
C SER A 83 11.34 -5.51 1.18
N VAL A 84 12.09 -4.61 0.54
CA VAL A 84 12.83 -3.58 1.26
C VAL A 84 11.88 -2.65 2.02
N VAL A 85 10.78 -2.22 1.39
CA VAL A 85 9.77 -1.38 2.03
C VAL A 85 9.18 -2.06 3.26
N ALA A 86 8.74 -3.32 3.13
CA ALA A 86 8.16 -4.09 4.24
C ALA A 86 9.14 -4.25 5.42
N GLY A 87 10.45 -4.36 5.17
CA GLY A 87 11.45 -4.42 6.22
C GLY A 87 11.73 -3.09 6.94
N LEU A 88 11.39 -1.94 6.33
CA LEU A 88 11.70 -0.61 6.85
C LEU A 88 10.51 0.10 7.52
N VAL A 89 9.29 -0.43 7.35
CA VAL A 89 8.03 0.16 7.82
C VAL A 89 7.33 -0.75 8.83
N PRO A 90 6.64 -0.18 9.84
CA PRO A 90 5.89 -0.98 10.80
C PRO A 90 4.54 -1.47 10.26
N ALA A 91 4.05 -0.88 9.17
CA ALA A 91 2.76 -1.18 8.58
C ALA A 91 2.78 -2.45 7.71
N PRO A 92 1.67 -3.22 7.63
CA PRO A 92 1.55 -4.29 6.66
C PRO A 92 1.71 -3.74 5.24
N THR A 93 2.40 -4.51 4.39
CA THR A 93 2.71 -4.11 3.01
C THR A 93 2.05 -5.07 2.03
N VAL A 94 1.32 -4.54 1.07
CA VAL A 94 0.77 -5.29 -0.07
C VAL A 94 1.67 -5.08 -1.27
N ALA A 95 2.33 -6.15 -1.70
CA ALA A 95 3.22 -6.15 -2.85
C ALA A 95 2.45 -6.48 -4.13
N VAL A 96 2.61 -5.64 -5.15
CA VAL A 96 2.01 -5.81 -6.48
C VAL A 96 3.14 -6.01 -7.48
N PRO A 97 3.36 -7.25 -7.96
CA PRO A 97 4.27 -7.48 -9.05
C PRO A 97 3.67 -6.87 -10.32
N THR A 98 4.49 -6.23 -11.15
CA THR A 98 4.05 -5.75 -12.47
C THR A 98 4.63 -6.61 -13.58
N SER A 99 3.98 -6.57 -14.74
CA SER A 99 4.49 -7.20 -15.96
C SER A 99 5.69 -6.46 -16.57
N ILE A 100 6.12 -5.35 -15.96
CA ILE A 100 7.26 -4.55 -16.40
C ILE A 100 8.57 -5.30 -16.19
N GLY A 101 9.39 -5.34 -17.23
CA GLY A 101 10.77 -5.77 -17.18
C GLY A 101 11.19 -6.49 -18.46
N TYR A 102 12.49 -6.76 -18.59
CA TYR A 102 13.06 -7.31 -19.81
C TYR A 102 13.37 -8.80 -19.64
N GLY A 103 13.28 -9.58 -20.73
CA GLY A 103 13.77 -10.96 -20.83
C GLY A 103 13.34 -11.85 -19.66
N ALA A 104 14.22 -11.97 -18.67
CA ALA A 104 14.03 -12.78 -17.46
C ALA A 104 12.93 -12.28 -16.50
N ALA A 105 12.30 -11.13 -16.76
CA ALA A 105 11.10 -10.73 -16.01
C ALA A 105 9.89 -11.66 -16.28
N PHE A 106 9.89 -12.34 -17.44
CA PHE A 106 8.84 -13.28 -17.87
C PHE A 106 7.41 -12.75 -17.66
N GLY A 107 7.16 -11.50 -18.08
CA GLY A 107 5.83 -10.88 -17.98
C GLY A 107 5.33 -10.72 -16.54
N GLY A 108 6.22 -10.59 -15.57
CA GLY A 108 5.88 -10.41 -14.15
C GLY A 108 5.99 -11.67 -13.30
N VAL A 109 6.31 -12.83 -13.90
CA VAL A 109 6.50 -14.07 -13.14
C VAL A 109 7.72 -13.99 -12.22
N ALA A 110 8.83 -13.40 -12.69
CA ALA A 110 10.01 -13.23 -11.84
C ALA A 110 9.75 -12.33 -10.61
N PRO A 111 9.20 -11.10 -10.74
CA PRO A 111 8.90 -10.28 -9.57
C PRO A 111 7.81 -10.92 -8.69
N LEU A 112 6.82 -11.62 -9.25
CA LEU A 112 5.83 -12.38 -8.46
C LEU A 112 6.49 -13.42 -7.56
N LEU A 113 7.34 -14.28 -8.12
CA LEU A 113 8.05 -15.31 -7.35
C LEU A 113 9.04 -14.68 -6.35
N GLY A 114 9.71 -13.60 -6.73
CA GLY A 114 10.60 -12.83 -5.85
C GLY A 114 9.87 -12.28 -4.63
N MET A 115 8.71 -11.66 -4.84
CA MET A 115 7.87 -11.14 -3.75
C MET A 115 7.30 -12.26 -2.87
N LEU A 116 6.87 -13.39 -3.44
CA LEU A 116 6.39 -14.55 -2.68
C LEU A 116 7.47 -15.22 -1.84
N ASN A 117 8.72 -15.19 -2.32
CA ASN A 117 9.87 -15.74 -1.62
C ASN A 117 10.51 -14.76 -0.62
N SER A 118 9.91 -13.58 -0.43
CA SER A 118 10.42 -12.57 0.50
C SER A 118 10.41 -13.07 1.94
N CYS A 119 11.48 -12.76 2.68
CA CYS A 119 11.55 -12.99 4.12
C CYS A 119 11.02 -11.81 4.96
N SER A 120 10.53 -10.75 4.31
CA SER A 120 10.09 -9.54 5.01
C SER A 120 8.72 -9.79 5.65
N PRO A 121 8.60 -9.73 6.99
CA PRO A 121 7.34 -10.04 7.67
C PRO A 121 6.28 -8.98 7.34
N GLY A 122 5.01 -9.43 7.28
CA GLY A 122 3.89 -8.53 7.00
C GLY A 122 3.73 -8.14 5.52
N LEU A 123 4.52 -8.73 4.61
CA LEU A 123 4.34 -8.60 3.16
C LEU A 123 3.32 -9.61 2.64
N SER A 124 2.29 -9.13 1.94
CA SER A 124 1.28 -9.94 1.25
C SER A 124 1.33 -9.67 -0.24
N VAL A 125 1.27 -10.70 -1.09
CA VAL A 125 1.42 -10.55 -2.54
C VAL A 125 0.08 -10.71 -3.24
N VAL A 126 -0.24 -9.82 -4.16
CA VAL A 126 -1.38 -9.97 -5.08
C VAL A 126 -0.91 -10.40 -6.47
N ASN A 127 -1.86 -10.66 -7.38
CA ASN A 127 -1.53 -11.06 -8.74
C ASN A 127 -0.81 -9.95 -9.52
N ILE A 128 -0.19 -10.32 -10.64
CA ILE A 128 0.51 -9.42 -11.54
C ILE A 128 -0.44 -8.32 -12.03
N ASP A 129 0.04 -7.07 -11.99
CA ASP A 129 -0.67 -5.84 -12.39
C ASP A 129 -1.98 -5.59 -11.62
N ASN A 130 -2.22 -6.28 -10.50
CA ASN A 130 -3.47 -6.19 -9.75
C ASN A 130 -3.48 -5.06 -8.71
N GLY A 131 -3.38 -3.80 -9.17
CA GLY A 131 -3.42 -2.60 -8.32
C GLY A 131 -4.76 -2.48 -7.57
N PHE A 132 -5.86 -2.78 -8.25
CA PHE A 132 -7.20 -2.84 -7.67
C PHE A 132 -7.28 -3.80 -6.48
N GLY A 133 -6.78 -5.03 -6.65
CA GLY A 133 -6.79 -6.05 -5.59
C GLY A 133 -5.99 -5.61 -4.36
N ALA A 134 -4.86 -4.93 -4.57
CA ALA A 134 -4.07 -4.38 -3.49
C ALA A 134 -4.80 -3.25 -2.75
N ALA A 135 -5.45 -2.34 -3.48
CA ALA A 135 -6.29 -1.31 -2.88
C ALA A 135 -7.43 -1.91 -2.06
N VAL A 136 -8.16 -2.89 -2.59
CA VAL A 136 -9.26 -3.56 -1.87
C VAL A 136 -8.76 -4.26 -0.61
N PHE A 137 -7.59 -4.90 -0.65
CA PHE A 137 -6.99 -5.49 0.55
C PHE A 137 -6.67 -4.42 1.59
N ALA A 138 -6.00 -3.33 1.19
CA ALA A 138 -5.67 -2.23 2.09
C ALA A 138 -6.94 -1.61 2.71
N LEU A 139 -8.01 -1.42 1.94
CA LEU A 139 -9.31 -0.95 2.45
C LEU A 139 -9.90 -1.88 3.51
N LYS A 140 -9.79 -3.20 3.34
CA LYS A 140 -10.27 -4.16 4.34
C LYS A 140 -9.48 -4.06 5.64
N VAL A 141 -8.15 -3.91 5.56
CA VAL A 141 -7.30 -3.71 6.74
C VAL A 141 -7.70 -2.44 7.50
N LEU A 142 -7.86 -1.33 6.77
CA LEU A 142 -8.27 -0.06 7.35
C LEU A 142 -9.65 -0.12 8.02
N ARG A 143 -10.64 -0.75 7.36
CA ARG A 143 -11.99 -0.93 7.91
C ARG A 143 -12.00 -1.78 9.17
N LEU A 144 -11.21 -2.86 9.21
CA LEU A 144 -11.08 -3.68 10.42
C LEU A 144 -10.45 -2.89 11.57
N LYS A 145 -9.46 -2.04 11.29
CA LYS A 145 -8.84 -1.16 12.28
C LYS A 145 -9.83 -0.13 12.83
N LEU A 146 -10.64 0.48 11.96
CA LEU A 146 -11.69 1.43 12.37
C LEU A 146 -12.76 0.77 13.23
N ALA A 147 -13.29 -0.38 12.82
CA ALA A 147 -14.30 -1.12 13.57
C ALA A 147 -13.80 -1.50 14.98
N ARG A 148 -12.49 -1.82 15.12
CA ARG A 148 -11.89 -2.06 16.44
C ARG A 148 -11.84 -0.79 17.31
N LYS A 149 -11.49 0.36 16.74
CA LYS A 149 -11.51 1.64 17.47
C LYS A 149 -12.92 2.02 17.93
N GLU A 150 -13.93 1.79 17.11
CA GLU A 150 -15.34 2.02 17.47
C GLU A 150 -15.76 1.13 18.65
N ASN A 151 -15.42 -0.16 18.60
CA ASN A 151 -15.73 -1.10 19.69
C ASN A 151 -14.97 -0.81 21.01
N GLU A 152 -13.76 -0.26 20.92
CA GLU A 152 -12.97 0.16 22.11
C GLU A 152 -13.52 1.46 22.71
N GLY A 153 -14.08 2.36 21.90
CA GLY A 153 -14.68 3.63 22.35
C GLY A 153 -16.07 3.50 22.96
N ASP A 154 -16.80 2.41 22.68
CA ASP A 154 -18.16 2.15 23.20
C ASP A 154 -18.17 1.33 24.52
N GLN A 155 -16.99 0.90 25.02
CA GLN A 155 -16.93 0.32 26.36
C GLN A 155 -17.03 1.44 27.41
N PRO A 156 -18.10 1.50 28.23
CA PRO A 156 -18.16 2.45 29.33
C PRO A 156 -16.97 2.16 30.25
N THR A 157 -16.20 3.20 30.56
CA THR A 157 -15.20 3.22 31.63
C THR A 157 -15.87 2.83 32.95
N THR A 158 -16.03 1.53 33.19
CA THR A 158 -16.46 1.00 34.47
C THR A 158 -15.22 0.74 35.31
N ALA A 159 -15.28 1.26 36.53
CA ALA A 159 -14.37 1.09 37.65
C ALA A 159 -13.03 1.86 37.60
N ALA A 160 -13.14 3.17 37.83
CA ALA A 160 -12.27 3.80 38.81
C ALA A 160 -12.38 3.05 40.16
N LYS A 161 -11.24 2.93 40.84
CA LYS A 161 -11.12 2.45 42.22
C LYS A 161 -12.05 3.18 43.18
#